data_AF-W6L2N6-F1
#
_entry.id   AF-W6L2N6-F1
#
_cell.length_a   1.000
_cell.length_b   1.000
_cell.length_c   1.000
_cell.angle_alpha   90.00
_cell.angle_beta   90.00
_cell.angle_gamma   90.00
#
_symmetry.space_group_name_H-M   'P 1'
#
loop_
_entity.id
_entity.type
_entity.pdbx_description
1 polymer ?
#
loop_
_entity_poly.entity_id
_entity_poly.type
_entity_poly.pdbx_seq_one_letter_code
_entity_poly.pdbx_strand_id
1 'polypeptide(L)'
;MAQQLHARSAIERETIVGLEGRLGEAEKALDAALHAVHALLRRYGGSSDGLHTLPEVMEGLGAFLSALSVSVDGPSSSLPCGIARLRERAEWEANQHRSLQDAVEGLERANAALEKALQARTQELDALAREMVHPDEVDRLEKSNKQLEERCELLRKEVKRQREQSHRDRAFQELSSGLVGIPKDSIETESALRAAASGVLERDMLSLATTQSQRDQELRIMRIKIAEIEKENTDLKKSCEHNNKVVIEYTKEIEEMKSNQRIQVSIEYVKNIIYQFLCANDNLRMKMIPAIGTVLEFNAKEKGDIIAANPKCPRFV
;
A
#
# COMPACT_ATOMS: atom_id res chain seq x y z
N MET A 1 -13.58 32.40 28.52
CA MET A 1 -12.42 32.03 27.68
C MET A 1 -12.57 32.48 26.22
N ALA A 2 -13.70 32.21 25.54
CA ALA A 2 -13.91 32.65 24.15
C ALA A 2 -13.86 34.18 23.93
N GLN A 3 -14.38 34.98 24.87
CA GLN A 3 -14.31 36.45 24.81
C GLN A 3 -12.89 37.02 24.95
N GLN A 4 -11.98 36.33 25.66
CA GLN A 4 -10.57 36.74 25.80
C GLN A 4 -9.75 36.44 24.54
N LEU A 5 -10.09 35.38 23.80
CA LEU A 5 -9.44 35.04 22.52
C LEU A 5 -9.84 36.02 21.41
N HIS A 6 -11.11 36.45 21.37
CA HIS A 6 -11.54 37.48 20.42
C HIS A 6 -10.92 38.85 20.71
N ALA A 7 -10.81 39.24 21.99
CA ALA A 7 -10.15 40.49 22.36
C ALA A 7 -8.66 40.50 21.96
N ARG A 8 -7.97 39.37 22.09
CA ARG A 8 -6.54 39.25 21.74
C ARG A 8 -6.30 39.27 20.22
N SER A 9 -7.16 38.60 19.44
CA SER A 9 -7.09 38.65 17.97
C SER A 9 -7.39 40.04 17.41
N ALA A 10 -8.25 40.83 18.06
CA ALA A 10 -8.53 42.21 17.68
C ALA A 10 -7.30 43.11 17.89
N ILE A 11 -6.62 42.98 19.04
CA ILE A 11 -5.40 43.74 19.35
C ILE A 11 -4.27 43.40 18.37
N GLU A 12 -4.09 42.13 18.02
CA GLU A 12 -3.05 41.70 17.08
C GLU A 12 -3.28 42.25 15.66
N ARG A 13 -4.54 42.29 15.19
CA ARG A 13 -4.87 42.92 13.91
C ARG A 13 -4.62 44.42 13.92
N GLU A 14 -4.99 45.12 15.00
CA GLU A 14 -4.70 46.55 15.13
C GLU A 14 -3.18 46.84 15.11
N THR A 15 -2.37 45.99 15.73
CA THR A 15 -0.90 46.13 15.67
C THR A 15 -0.32 45.88 14.28
N ILE A 16 -0.83 44.90 13.53
CA ILE A 16 -0.38 44.62 12.16
C ILE A 16 -0.72 45.79 11.24
N VAL A 17 -1.96 46.28 11.30
CA VAL A 17 -2.39 47.45 10.52
C VAL A 17 -1.56 48.69 10.88
N GLY A 18 -1.20 48.86 12.15
CA GLY A 18 -0.29 49.93 12.60
C GLY A 18 1.13 49.80 12.05
N LEU A 19 1.67 48.58 11.96
CA LEU A 19 3.00 48.33 11.40
C LEU A 19 3.03 48.49 9.87
N GLU A 20 1.98 48.05 9.17
CA GLU A 20 1.82 48.27 7.73
C GLU A 20 1.69 49.76 7.39
N GLY A 21 0.95 50.53 8.22
CA GLY A 21 0.88 51.98 8.10
C GLY A 21 2.25 52.65 8.24
N ARG A 22 3.02 52.25 9.26
CA ARG A 22 4.39 52.78 9.49
C ARG A 22 5.37 52.39 8.38
N LEU A 23 5.23 51.19 7.82
CA LEU A 23 6.04 50.75 6.69
C LEU A 23 5.71 51.57 5.44
N GLY A 24 4.43 51.81 5.15
CA GLY A 24 4.01 52.66 4.03
C GLY A 24 4.41 54.13 4.20
N GLU A 25 4.43 54.66 5.43
CA GLU A 25 4.98 55.99 5.72
C GLU A 25 6.49 56.05 5.51
N ALA A 26 7.22 55.00 5.90
CA ALA A 26 8.67 54.90 5.69
C ALA A 26 9.03 54.79 4.19
N GLU A 27 8.27 54.02 3.41
CA GLU A 27 8.43 53.92 1.96
C GLU A 27 8.17 55.28 1.28
N LYS A 28 7.10 55.99 1.66
CA LYS A 28 6.82 57.35 1.16
C LYS A 28 7.91 58.34 1.53
N ALA A 29 8.46 58.26 2.75
CA ALA A 29 9.55 59.11 3.20
C ALA A 29 10.84 58.82 2.42
N LEU A 30 11.12 57.55 2.12
CA LEU A 30 12.26 57.13 1.31
C LEU A 30 12.13 57.59 -0.14
N ASP A 31 10.95 57.45 -0.74
CA ASP A 31 10.67 57.93 -2.10
C ASP A 31 10.76 59.45 -2.19
N ALA A 32 10.27 60.17 -1.19
CA ALA A 32 10.42 61.62 -1.09
C ALA A 32 11.89 62.04 -0.94
N ALA A 33 12.67 61.32 -0.15
CA ALA A 33 14.11 61.55 0.00
C ALA A 33 14.88 61.26 -1.31
N LEU A 34 14.55 60.17 -2.01
CA LEU A 34 15.11 59.83 -3.32
C LEU A 34 14.76 60.87 -4.39
N HIS A 35 13.54 61.40 -4.36
CA HIS A 35 13.13 62.50 -5.23
C HIS A 35 13.85 63.80 -4.89
N ALA A 36 14.04 64.12 -3.60
CA ALA A 36 14.80 65.29 -3.17
C ALA A 36 16.28 65.20 -3.58
N VAL A 37 16.90 64.01 -3.45
CA VAL A 37 18.27 63.75 -3.91
C VAL A 37 18.36 63.84 -5.43
N HIS A 38 17.41 63.25 -6.18
CA HIS A 38 17.36 63.41 -7.63
C HIS A 38 17.16 64.87 -8.06
N ALA A 39 16.34 65.64 -7.34
CA ALA A 39 16.12 67.05 -7.59
C ALA A 39 17.37 67.89 -7.31
N LEU A 40 18.09 67.60 -6.21
CA LEU A 40 19.38 68.20 -5.89
C LEU A 40 20.42 67.85 -6.97
N LEU A 41 20.56 66.58 -7.33
CA LEU A 41 21.48 66.14 -8.40
C LEU A 41 21.14 66.77 -9.76
N ARG A 42 19.86 66.97 -10.09
CA ARG A 42 19.42 67.73 -11.27
C ARG A 42 19.77 69.23 -11.18
N ARG A 43 19.64 69.83 -9.98
CA ARG A 43 19.97 71.24 -9.71
C ARG A 43 21.48 71.50 -9.76
N TYR A 44 22.30 70.54 -9.33
CA TYR A 44 23.76 70.65 -9.31
C TYR A 44 24.45 70.09 -10.55
N GLY A 45 23.76 69.25 -11.34
CA GLY A 45 24.26 68.70 -12.62
C GLY A 45 23.93 69.57 -13.85
N GLY A 46 23.22 70.69 -13.67
CA GLY A 46 22.81 71.61 -14.73
C GLY A 46 23.31 73.02 -14.48
N SER A 47 24.30 73.45 -15.27
CA SER A 47 24.86 74.80 -15.40
C SER A 47 25.38 75.46 -14.11
N SER A 48 26.71 75.55 -14.05
CA SER A 48 27.51 76.41 -13.18
C SER A 48 27.03 77.87 -13.24
N ASP A 49 26.11 78.29 -12.38
CA ASP A 49 25.91 79.70 -11.99
C ASP A 49 24.96 79.79 -10.79
N GLY A 50 25.52 79.71 -9.58
CA GLY A 50 24.76 79.91 -8.35
C GLY A 50 25.57 79.50 -7.12
N LEU A 51 26.17 80.48 -6.45
CA LEU A 51 26.79 80.29 -5.13
C LEU A 51 25.73 79.82 -4.13
N HIS A 52 25.63 78.50 -3.94
CA HIS A 52 25.08 77.90 -2.73
C HIS A 52 26.26 77.38 -1.91
N THR A 53 26.31 77.80 -0.64
CA THR A 53 27.46 77.56 0.23
C THR A 53 27.53 76.08 0.59
N LEU A 54 28.73 75.49 0.45
CA LEU A 54 29.10 74.14 0.91
C LEU A 54 28.33 73.61 2.14
N PRO A 55 28.02 74.42 3.17
CA PRO A 55 27.14 74.03 4.28
C PRO A 55 25.76 73.46 3.89
N GLU A 56 25.03 73.99 2.90
CA GLU A 56 23.70 73.47 2.51
C GLU A 56 23.79 72.07 1.87
N VAL A 57 24.87 71.82 1.13
CA VAL A 57 25.17 70.49 0.55
C VAL A 57 25.55 69.50 1.65
N MET A 58 26.36 69.94 2.61
CA MET A 58 26.74 69.13 3.77
C MET A 58 25.56 68.83 4.69
N GLU A 59 24.59 69.75 4.80
CA GLU A 59 23.37 69.56 5.58
C GLU A 59 22.41 68.57 4.90
N GLY A 60 22.23 68.64 3.58
CA GLY A 60 21.46 67.66 2.82
C GLY A 60 22.09 66.26 2.82
N LEU A 61 23.42 66.17 2.72
CA LEU A 61 24.16 64.91 2.85
C LEU A 61 24.08 64.37 4.29
N GLY A 62 24.14 65.26 5.29
CA GLY A 62 23.95 64.93 6.70
C GLY A 62 22.57 64.33 6.97
N ALA A 63 21.50 64.95 6.46
CA ALA A 63 20.14 64.45 6.59
C ALA A 63 19.95 63.07 5.91
N PHE A 64 20.58 62.85 4.75
CA PHE A 64 20.58 61.56 4.05
C PHE A 64 21.31 60.46 4.85
N LEU A 65 22.50 60.77 5.38
CA LEU A 65 23.27 59.84 6.20
C LEU A 65 22.60 59.56 7.57
N SER A 66 21.93 60.55 8.14
CA SER A 66 21.08 60.38 9.32
C SER A 66 19.86 59.52 9.02
N ALA A 67 19.19 59.68 7.88
CA ALA A 67 18.07 58.82 7.48
C ALA A 67 18.49 57.35 7.28
N LEU A 68 19.70 57.11 6.76
CA LEU A 68 20.29 55.77 6.69
C LEU A 68 20.68 55.21 8.07
N SER A 69 20.94 56.08 9.05
CA SER A 69 21.34 55.70 10.41
C SER A 69 20.15 55.53 11.37
N VAL A 70 18.99 56.16 11.10
CA VAL A 70 17.79 56.12 11.97
C VAL A 70 17.05 54.78 11.94
N SER A 71 17.37 53.85 11.03
CA SER A 71 16.75 52.52 11.05
C SER A 71 17.51 51.48 11.89
N VAL A 72 18.37 51.91 12.80
CA VAL A 72 19.17 51.00 13.64
C VAL A 72 19.27 51.48 15.08
N ASP A 73 18.19 51.28 15.84
CA ASP A 73 18.28 51.24 17.31
C ASP A 73 18.68 49.84 17.77
N GLY A 74 19.99 49.62 17.84
CA GLY A 74 20.60 48.43 18.44
C GLY A 74 22.14 48.52 18.39
N PRO A 75 22.88 48.18 19.47
CA PRO A 75 24.27 48.59 19.68
C PRO A 75 25.32 47.85 18.82
N SER A 76 24.97 47.36 17.62
CA SER A 76 25.91 46.60 16.78
C SER A 76 25.64 46.61 15.26
N SER A 77 24.86 47.54 14.70
CA SER A 77 24.49 47.47 13.28
C SER A 77 24.99 48.66 12.47
N SER A 78 26.24 48.58 12.05
CA SER A 78 26.69 49.31 10.87
C SER A 78 26.00 48.74 9.62
N LEU A 79 25.61 49.59 8.67
CA LEU A 79 25.06 49.20 7.36
C LEU A 79 25.85 48.05 6.66
N PRO A 80 27.20 48.02 6.72
CA PRO A 80 28.01 46.90 6.22
C PRO A 80 27.68 45.56 6.87
N CYS A 81 27.30 45.53 8.16
CA CYS A 81 26.91 44.31 8.88
C CYS A 81 25.50 43.81 8.49
N GLY A 82 24.61 44.72 8.08
CA GLY A 82 23.31 44.34 7.51
C GLY A 82 23.44 43.68 6.13
N ILE A 83 24.26 44.28 5.26
CA ILE A 83 24.52 43.76 3.90
C ILE A 83 25.21 42.40 3.96
N ALA A 84 26.20 42.21 4.85
CA ALA A 84 26.87 40.93 5.03
C ALA A 84 25.89 39.81 5.44
N ARG A 85 24.99 40.08 6.38
CA ARG A 85 23.97 39.11 6.82
C ARG A 85 22.96 38.76 5.74
N LEU A 86 22.56 39.72 4.91
CA LEU A 86 21.68 39.45 3.77
C LEU A 86 22.38 38.61 2.70
N ARG A 87 23.67 38.85 2.45
CA ARG A 87 24.47 38.05 1.52
C ARG A 87 24.64 36.61 2.03
N GLU A 88 25.02 36.42 3.29
CA GLU A 88 25.12 35.08 3.89
C GLU A 88 23.78 34.33 3.85
N ARG A 89 22.67 35.03 4.09
CA ARG A 89 21.33 34.44 3.99
C ARG A 89 20.98 34.05 2.56
N ALA A 90 21.26 34.90 1.57
CA ALA A 90 21.02 34.59 0.17
C ALA A 90 21.87 33.41 -0.32
N GLU A 91 23.12 33.33 0.11
CA GLU A 91 24.01 32.20 -0.18
C GLU A 91 23.53 30.91 0.48
N TRP A 92 23.04 30.98 1.72
CA TRP A 92 22.44 29.84 2.41
C TRP A 92 21.16 29.37 1.71
N GLU A 93 20.27 30.28 1.33
CA GLU A 93 19.04 29.96 0.59
C GLU A 93 19.36 29.35 -0.79
N ALA A 94 20.38 29.85 -1.50
CA ALA A 94 20.84 29.29 -2.76
C ALA A 94 21.42 27.87 -2.59
N ASN A 95 22.17 27.62 -1.52
CA ASN A 95 22.71 26.29 -1.22
C ASN A 95 21.62 25.30 -0.82
N GLN A 96 20.61 25.74 -0.05
CA GLN A 96 19.43 24.93 0.26
C GLN A 96 18.65 24.59 -1.01
N HIS A 97 18.44 25.56 -1.90
CA HIS A 97 17.74 25.31 -3.15
C HIS A 97 18.48 24.29 -4.03
N ARG A 98 19.81 24.39 -4.12
CA ARG A 98 20.64 23.41 -4.83
C ARG A 98 20.56 22.02 -4.21
N SER A 99 20.65 21.91 -2.89
CA SER A 99 20.55 20.63 -2.19
C SER A 99 19.19 19.97 -2.37
N LEU A 100 18.11 20.76 -2.41
CA LEU A 100 16.77 20.25 -2.67
C LEU A 100 16.64 19.78 -4.13
N GLN A 101 17.24 20.51 -5.07
CA GLN A 101 17.24 20.13 -6.48
C GLN A 101 17.98 18.80 -6.71
N ASP A 102 19.15 18.62 -6.12
CA ASP A 102 19.90 17.36 -6.17
C ASP A 102 19.10 16.18 -5.58
N ALA A 103 18.36 16.43 -4.49
CA ALA A 103 17.51 15.42 -3.86
C ALA A 103 16.31 15.04 -4.75
N VAL A 104 15.68 16.01 -5.41
CA VAL A 104 14.58 15.77 -6.36
C VAL A 104 15.08 14.95 -7.54
N GLU A 105 16.21 15.31 -8.15
CA GLU A 105 16.81 14.52 -9.24
C GLU A 105 17.18 13.10 -8.79
N GLY A 106 17.58 12.93 -7.53
CA GLY A 106 17.82 11.62 -6.92
C GLY A 106 16.55 10.78 -6.80
N LEU A 107 15.45 11.39 -6.33
CA LEU A 107 14.15 10.74 -6.21
C LEU A 107 13.57 10.38 -7.58
N GLU A 108 13.68 11.25 -8.58
CA GLU A 108 13.23 10.97 -9.94
C GLU A 108 13.98 9.77 -10.56
N ARG A 109 15.30 9.70 -10.36
CA ARG A 109 16.10 8.54 -10.79
C ARG A 109 15.69 7.25 -10.08
N ALA A 110 15.44 7.31 -8.77
CA ALA A 110 14.99 6.15 -8.01
C ALA A 110 13.58 5.69 -8.45
N ASN A 111 12.67 6.64 -8.70
CA ASN A 111 11.32 6.34 -9.16
C ASN A 111 11.33 5.69 -10.56
N ALA A 112 12.12 6.23 -11.49
CA ALA A 112 12.29 5.63 -12.81
C ALA A 112 12.87 4.19 -12.75
N ALA A 113 13.80 3.93 -11.82
CA ALA A 113 14.35 2.60 -11.60
C ALA A 113 13.30 1.62 -11.05
N LEU A 114 12.46 2.08 -10.11
CA LEU A 114 11.36 1.29 -9.55
C LEU A 114 10.29 0.99 -10.60
N GLU A 115 9.89 1.97 -11.40
CA GLU A 115 8.93 1.77 -12.50
C GLU A 115 9.43 0.73 -13.50
N LYS A 116 10.71 0.79 -13.87
CA LYS A 116 11.33 -0.19 -14.76
C LYS A 116 11.37 -1.60 -14.15
N ALA A 117 11.69 -1.70 -12.86
CA ALA A 117 11.70 -2.98 -12.14
C ALA A 117 10.29 -3.57 -12.05
N LEU A 118 9.28 -2.74 -11.81
CA LEU A 118 7.89 -3.14 -11.73
C LEU A 118 7.39 -3.64 -13.09
N GLN A 119 7.70 -2.93 -14.18
CA GLN A 119 7.37 -3.37 -15.55
C GLN A 119 8.01 -4.72 -15.89
N ALA A 120 9.29 -4.92 -15.55
CA ALA A 120 9.96 -6.19 -15.75
C ALA A 120 9.25 -7.32 -14.98
N ARG A 121 8.88 -7.07 -13.72
CA ARG A 121 8.19 -8.06 -12.89
C ARG A 121 6.79 -8.40 -13.41
N THR A 122 6.06 -7.42 -13.93
CA THR A 122 4.76 -7.66 -14.57
C THR A 122 4.91 -8.54 -15.81
N GLN A 123 5.93 -8.28 -16.65
CA GLN A 123 6.20 -9.10 -17.84
C GLN A 123 6.56 -10.54 -17.48
N GLU A 124 7.34 -10.76 -16.42
CA GLU A 124 7.64 -12.10 -15.91
C GLU A 124 6.39 -12.85 -15.44
N LEU A 125 5.50 -12.17 -14.72
CA LEU A 125 4.24 -12.75 -14.26
C LEU A 125 3.30 -13.08 -15.43
N ASP A 126 3.21 -12.21 -16.43
CA ASP A 126 2.44 -12.46 -17.64
C ASP A 126 2.98 -13.65 -18.45
N ALA A 127 4.31 -13.81 -18.51
CA ALA A 127 4.94 -14.96 -19.16
C ALA A 127 4.61 -16.27 -18.40
N LEU A 128 4.74 -16.28 -17.07
CA LEU A 128 4.38 -17.43 -16.24
C LEU A 128 2.88 -17.78 -16.34
N ALA A 129 2.01 -16.78 -16.38
CA ALA A 129 0.56 -17.00 -16.54
C ALA A 129 0.24 -17.68 -17.88
N ARG A 130 0.98 -17.34 -18.95
CA ARG A 130 0.83 -18.00 -20.26
C ARG A 130 1.40 -19.41 -20.28
N GLU A 131 2.44 -19.71 -19.50
CA GLU A 131 2.97 -21.06 -19.35
C GLU A 131 2.05 -21.97 -18.51
N MET A 132 1.40 -21.42 -17.47
CA MET A 132 0.52 -22.20 -16.59
C MET A 132 -0.82 -22.57 -17.22
N VAL A 133 -1.28 -21.80 -18.21
CA VAL A 133 -2.53 -22.09 -18.93
C VAL A 133 -2.16 -22.71 -20.27
N HIS A 134 -2.17 -24.04 -20.34
CA HIS A 134 -2.10 -24.78 -21.61
C HIS A 134 -3.52 -24.98 -22.15
N PRO A 135 -4.00 -24.12 -23.08
CA PRO A 135 -5.36 -24.21 -23.62
C PRO A 135 -5.64 -25.58 -24.25
N ASP A 136 -4.64 -26.22 -24.87
CA ASP A 136 -4.76 -27.55 -25.44
C ASP A 136 -5.02 -28.64 -24.40
N GLU A 137 -4.52 -28.47 -23.17
CA GLU A 137 -4.72 -29.41 -22.07
C GLU A 137 -6.11 -29.21 -21.42
N VAL A 138 -6.56 -27.96 -21.31
CA VAL A 138 -7.94 -27.63 -20.92
C VAL A 138 -8.94 -28.20 -21.92
N ASP A 139 -8.73 -27.98 -23.22
CA ASP A 139 -9.58 -28.54 -24.29
C ASP A 139 -9.61 -30.07 -24.30
N ARG A 140 -8.47 -30.72 -24.01
CA ARG A 140 -8.40 -32.19 -23.84
C ARG A 140 -9.20 -32.65 -22.63
N LEU A 141 -9.04 -31.98 -21.50
CA LEU A 141 -9.74 -32.32 -20.26
C LEU A 141 -11.25 -32.11 -20.42
N GLU A 142 -11.69 -31.03 -21.06
CA GLU A 142 -13.11 -30.78 -21.34
C GLU A 142 -13.72 -31.85 -22.25
N LYS A 143 -13.02 -32.23 -23.33
CA LYS A 143 -13.47 -33.32 -24.22
C LYS A 143 -13.55 -34.66 -23.48
N SER A 144 -12.54 -34.97 -22.66
CA SER A 144 -12.51 -36.18 -21.83
C SER A 144 -13.67 -36.20 -20.82
N ASN A 145 -13.94 -35.07 -20.18
CA ASN A 145 -15.00 -34.94 -19.20
C ASN A 145 -16.38 -35.16 -19.83
N LYS A 146 -16.61 -34.57 -21.01
CA LYS A 146 -17.85 -34.78 -21.78
C LYS A 146 -18.06 -36.24 -22.17
N GLN A 147 -17.01 -36.94 -22.62
CA GLN A 147 -17.09 -38.37 -22.92
C GLN A 147 -17.41 -39.22 -21.67
N LEU A 148 -16.85 -38.85 -20.51
CA LEU A 148 -17.15 -39.51 -19.25
C LEU A 148 -18.59 -39.28 -18.80
N GLU A 149 -19.12 -38.06 -18.97
CA GLU A 149 -20.53 -37.74 -18.69
C GLU A 149 -21.49 -38.56 -19.56
N GLU A 150 -21.24 -38.63 -20.87
CA GLU A 150 -22.03 -39.45 -21.80
C GLU A 150 -21.99 -40.94 -21.40
N ARG A 151 -20.81 -41.46 -21.03
CA ARG A 151 -20.66 -42.84 -20.56
C ARG A 151 -21.39 -43.08 -19.24
N CYS A 152 -21.34 -42.12 -18.31
CA CYS A 152 -22.09 -42.19 -17.05
C CYS A 152 -23.60 -42.20 -17.31
N GLU A 153 -24.09 -41.42 -18.27
CA GLU A 153 -25.50 -41.39 -18.60
C GLU A 153 -25.98 -42.71 -19.23
N LEU A 154 -25.18 -43.30 -20.13
CA LEU A 154 -25.46 -44.62 -20.70
C LEU A 154 -25.51 -45.71 -19.61
N LEU A 155 -24.56 -45.69 -18.66
CA LEU A 155 -24.56 -46.61 -17.53
C LEU A 155 -25.79 -46.43 -16.64
N ARG A 156 -26.21 -45.19 -16.36
CA ARG A 156 -27.46 -44.92 -15.61
C ARG A 156 -28.69 -45.49 -16.34
N LYS A 157 -28.78 -45.33 -17.66
CA LYS A 157 -29.86 -45.89 -18.49
C LYS A 157 -29.86 -47.42 -18.45
N GLU A 158 -28.70 -48.04 -18.56
CA GLU A 158 -28.58 -49.51 -18.53
C GLU A 158 -28.91 -50.09 -17.14
N VAL A 159 -28.45 -49.45 -16.05
CA VAL A 159 -28.84 -49.85 -14.69
C VAL A 159 -30.36 -49.74 -14.49
N LYS A 160 -30.99 -48.68 -15.02
CA LYS A 160 -32.45 -48.54 -14.98
C LYS A 160 -33.14 -49.68 -15.74
N ARG A 161 -32.68 -49.98 -16.95
CA ARG A 161 -33.19 -51.09 -17.77
C ARG A 161 -33.05 -52.45 -17.06
N GLN A 162 -31.91 -52.71 -16.44
CA GLN A 162 -31.69 -53.95 -15.68
C GLN A 162 -32.60 -54.06 -14.46
N ARG A 163 -32.84 -52.96 -13.75
CA ARG A 163 -33.81 -52.93 -12.63
C ARG A 163 -35.23 -53.23 -13.11
N GLU A 164 -35.66 -52.62 -14.22
CA GLU A 164 -36.98 -52.87 -14.82
C GLU A 164 -37.13 -54.32 -15.29
N GLN A 165 -36.09 -54.88 -15.93
CA GLN A 165 -36.08 -56.28 -16.34
C GLN A 165 -36.16 -57.21 -15.13
N SER A 166 -35.36 -56.97 -14.08
CA SER A 166 -35.39 -57.77 -12.85
C SER A 166 -36.75 -57.71 -12.15
N HIS A 167 -37.43 -56.56 -12.17
CA HIS A 167 -38.80 -56.45 -11.66
C HIS A 167 -39.81 -57.26 -12.49
N ARG A 168 -39.70 -57.24 -13.82
CA ARG A 168 -40.56 -58.04 -14.71
C ARG A 168 -40.33 -59.54 -14.52
N ASP A 169 -39.08 -59.96 -14.40
CA ASP A 169 -38.73 -61.37 -14.21
C ASP A 169 -39.25 -61.90 -12.86
N ARG A 170 -39.17 -61.09 -11.79
CA ARG A 170 -39.80 -61.44 -10.50
C ARG A 170 -41.32 -61.56 -10.61
N ALA A 171 -41.98 -60.62 -11.28
CA ALA A 171 -43.43 -60.68 -11.49
C ALA A 171 -43.84 -61.90 -12.33
N PHE A 172 -43.01 -62.31 -13.30
CA PHE A 172 -43.26 -63.51 -14.11
C PHE A 172 -43.02 -64.81 -13.33
N GLN A 173 -42.03 -64.85 -12.43
CA GLN A 173 -41.81 -65.97 -11.51
C GLN A 173 -42.96 -66.14 -10.50
N GLU A 174 -43.53 -65.04 -10.01
CA GLU A 174 -44.70 -65.08 -9.12
C GLU A 174 -45.96 -65.60 -9.84
N LEU A 175 -46.12 -65.31 -11.14
CA LEU A 175 -47.23 -65.81 -11.96
C LEU A 175 -47.05 -67.27 -12.42
N SER A 176 -45.80 -67.73 -12.59
CA SER A 176 -45.48 -69.07 -13.10
C SER A 176 -45.33 -70.15 -12.01
N SER A 177 -45.33 -69.78 -10.73
CA SER A 177 -45.23 -70.72 -9.59
C SER A 177 -46.49 -71.59 -9.35
N GLY A 178 -47.48 -71.55 -10.24
CA GLY A 178 -48.72 -72.35 -10.15
C GLY A 178 -48.78 -73.61 -11.01
N LEU A 179 -47.82 -73.88 -11.92
CA LEU A 179 -48.05 -74.92 -12.94
C LEU A 179 -46.78 -75.62 -13.46
N VAL A 180 -46.09 -76.41 -12.63
CA VAL A 180 -45.14 -77.42 -13.14
C VAL A 180 -45.25 -78.71 -12.33
N GLY A 181 -46.16 -79.59 -12.77
CA GLY A 181 -46.14 -81.01 -12.44
C GLY A 181 -45.22 -81.75 -13.43
N ILE A 182 -44.23 -82.48 -12.90
CA ILE A 182 -43.27 -83.26 -13.70
C ILE A 182 -43.71 -84.73 -13.71
N PRO A 183 -43.94 -85.37 -14.87
CA PRO A 183 -44.07 -86.82 -14.94
C PRO A 183 -42.69 -87.48 -14.96
N LYS A 184 -42.53 -88.50 -14.12
CA LYS A 184 -41.49 -89.53 -14.21
C LYS A 184 -41.74 -90.37 -15.46
N ASP A 185 -40.75 -90.48 -16.34
CA ASP A 185 -40.29 -91.73 -16.96
C ASP A 185 -39.25 -91.44 -18.05
N SER A 186 -37.96 -91.64 -17.75
CA SER A 186 -36.94 -92.17 -18.69
C SER A 186 -35.54 -92.14 -18.05
N ILE A 187 -35.11 -93.28 -17.52
CA ILE A 187 -33.82 -93.44 -16.81
C ILE A 187 -32.62 -93.43 -17.79
N GLU A 188 -32.84 -93.64 -19.09
CA GLU A 188 -31.76 -93.68 -20.10
C GLU A 188 -31.41 -92.32 -20.72
N THR A 189 -32.33 -91.35 -20.69
CA THR A 189 -32.00 -89.96 -21.07
C THR A 189 -31.41 -89.19 -19.89
N GLU A 190 -31.70 -89.60 -18.65
CA GLU A 190 -31.14 -88.99 -17.43
C GLU A 190 -29.62 -89.16 -17.32
N SER A 191 -29.04 -90.28 -17.73
CA SER A 191 -27.58 -90.52 -17.64
C SER A 191 -26.80 -89.72 -18.69
N ALA A 192 -27.34 -89.58 -19.91
CA ALA A 192 -26.78 -88.72 -20.96
C ALA A 192 -26.98 -87.22 -20.65
N LEU A 193 -28.14 -86.83 -20.10
CA LEU A 193 -28.39 -85.46 -19.62
C LEU A 193 -27.57 -85.12 -18.38
N ARG A 194 -27.31 -86.08 -17.48
CA ARG A 194 -26.49 -85.87 -16.29
C ARG A 194 -25.01 -85.76 -16.65
N ALA A 195 -24.51 -86.53 -17.61
CA ALA A 195 -23.13 -86.39 -18.13
C ALA A 195 -22.94 -85.08 -18.92
N ALA A 196 -23.92 -84.68 -19.75
CA ALA A 196 -23.90 -83.38 -20.43
C ALA A 196 -24.06 -82.20 -19.46
N ALA A 197 -24.91 -82.34 -18.44
CA ALA A 197 -25.07 -81.34 -17.38
C ALA A 197 -23.84 -81.24 -16.48
N SER A 198 -23.12 -82.33 -16.21
CA SER A 198 -21.86 -82.30 -15.45
C SER A 198 -20.77 -81.48 -16.15
N GLY A 199 -20.64 -81.59 -17.48
CA GLY A 199 -19.68 -80.77 -18.25
C GLY A 199 -20.09 -79.30 -18.35
N VAL A 200 -21.40 -78.99 -18.36
CA VAL A 200 -21.92 -77.61 -18.32
C VAL A 200 -21.75 -77.00 -16.92
N LEU A 201 -22.00 -77.76 -15.85
CA LEU A 201 -21.80 -77.32 -14.46
C LEU A 201 -20.35 -76.99 -14.12
N GLU A 202 -19.39 -77.79 -14.60
CA GLU A 202 -17.97 -77.51 -14.39
C GLU A 202 -17.53 -76.24 -15.14
N ARG A 203 -18.01 -76.06 -16.38
CA ARG A 203 -17.75 -74.85 -17.17
C ARG A 203 -18.38 -73.60 -16.53
N ASP A 204 -19.59 -73.73 -16.01
CA ASP A 204 -20.31 -72.66 -15.31
C ASP A 204 -19.64 -72.35 -13.96
N MET A 205 -19.16 -73.35 -13.22
CA MET A 205 -18.37 -73.13 -12.00
C MET A 205 -17.05 -72.41 -12.28
N LEU A 206 -16.33 -72.77 -13.34
CA LEU A 206 -15.10 -72.07 -13.73
C LEU A 206 -15.37 -70.62 -14.17
N SER A 207 -16.48 -70.39 -14.87
CA SER A 207 -16.97 -69.04 -15.21
C SER A 207 -17.36 -68.24 -13.96
N LEU A 208 -18.00 -68.89 -12.98
CA LEU A 208 -18.35 -68.25 -11.71
C LEU A 208 -17.11 -67.92 -10.88
N ALA A 209 -16.13 -68.80 -10.84
CA ALA A 209 -14.86 -68.60 -10.13
C ALA A 209 -14.04 -67.45 -10.76
N THR A 210 -14.00 -67.37 -12.08
CA THR A 210 -13.32 -66.26 -12.78
C THR A 210 -14.02 -64.92 -12.59
N THR A 211 -15.36 -64.87 -12.67
CA THR A 211 -16.12 -63.65 -12.37
C THR A 211 -16.02 -63.23 -10.90
N GLN A 212 -16.01 -64.18 -9.97
CA GLN A 212 -15.78 -63.90 -8.55
C GLN A 212 -14.37 -63.35 -8.31
N SER A 213 -13.35 -63.95 -8.92
CA SER A 213 -11.97 -63.48 -8.84
C SER A 213 -11.80 -62.05 -9.39
N GLN A 214 -12.48 -61.72 -10.49
CA GLN A 214 -12.50 -60.36 -11.04
C GLN A 214 -13.15 -59.36 -10.07
N ARG A 215 -14.31 -59.69 -9.49
CA ARG A 215 -14.97 -58.85 -8.49
C ARG A 215 -14.10 -58.64 -7.25
N ASP A 216 -13.42 -59.68 -6.78
CA ASP A 216 -12.54 -59.58 -5.61
C ASP A 216 -11.32 -58.69 -5.92
N GLN A 217 -10.78 -58.75 -7.15
CA GLN A 217 -9.72 -57.87 -7.60
C GLN A 217 -10.19 -56.40 -7.69
N GLU A 218 -11.38 -56.16 -8.25
CA GLU A 218 -11.97 -54.82 -8.30
C GLU A 218 -12.24 -54.25 -6.90
N LEU A 219 -12.80 -55.06 -5.99
CA LEU A 219 -13.01 -54.67 -4.60
C LEU A 219 -11.69 -54.31 -3.90
N ARG A 220 -10.61 -55.06 -4.17
CA ARG A 220 -9.29 -54.73 -3.63
C ARG A 220 -8.79 -53.38 -4.15
N ILE A 221 -8.91 -53.13 -5.45
CA ILE A 221 -8.51 -51.85 -6.07
C ILE A 221 -9.34 -50.70 -5.50
N MET A 222 -10.65 -50.87 -5.36
CA MET A 222 -11.53 -49.83 -4.82
C MET A 222 -11.21 -49.53 -3.35
N ARG A 223 -10.90 -50.55 -2.54
CA ARG A 223 -10.46 -50.34 -1.15
C ARG A 223 -9.16 -49.56 -1.05
N ILE A 224 -8.20 -49.83 -1.95
CA ILE A 224 -6.94 -49.06 -2.02
C ILE A 224 -7.23 -47.60 -2.36
N LYS A 225 -8.05 -47.35 -3.39
CA LYS A 225 -8.43 -45.98 -3.78
C LYS A 225 -9.18 -45.23 -2.67
N ILE A 226 -10.06 -45.91 -1.93
CA ILE A 226 -10.75 -45.31 -0.78
C ILE A 226 -9.72 -44.89 0.28
N ALA A 227 -8.76 -45.76 0.61
CA ALA A 227 -7.72 -45.43 1.58
C ALA A 227 -6.82 -44.26 1.12
N GLU A 228 -6.51 -44.18 -0.18
CA GLU A 228 -5.75 -43.06 -0.76
C GLU A 228 -6.54 -41.74 -0.65
N ILE A 229 -7.82 -41.74 -1.03
CA ILE A 229 -8.69 -40.55 -0.94
C ILE A 229 -8.89 -40.14 0.52
N GLU A 230 -9.07 -41.08 1.43
CA GLU A 230 -9.18 -40.79 2.87
C GLU A 230 -7.91 -40.13 3.40
N LYS A 231 -6.73 -40.62 2.99
CA LYS A 231 -5.45 -40.02 3.34
C LYS A 231 -5.34 -38.60 2.79
N GLU A 232 -5.61 -38.39 1.50
CA GLU A 232 -5.59 -37.05 0.88
C GLU A 232 -6.56 -36.09 1.57
N ASN A 233 -7.75 -36.54 1.95
CA ASN A 233 -8.72 -35.73 2.68
C ASN A 233 -8.20 -35.33 4.06
N THR A 234 -7.52 -36.23 4.77
CA THR A 234 -6.89 -35.88 6.06
C THR A 234 -5.74 -34.88 5.90
N ASP A 235 -4.95 -34.99 4.84
CA ASP A 235 -3.85 -34.07 4.57
C ASP A 235 -4.37 -32.68 4.14
N LEU A 236 -5.43 -32.64 3.32
CA LEU A 236 -6.13 -31.41 2.95
C LEU A 236 -6.76 -30.73 4.18
N LYS A 237 -7.36 -31.47 5.10
CA LYS A 237 -7.89 -30.90 6.36
C LYS A 237 -6.80 -30.23 7.19
N LYS A 238 -5.65 -30.90 7.36
CA LYS A 238 -4.50 -30.32 8.08
C LYS A 238 -3.97 -29.07 7.38
N SER A 239 -3.87 -29.08 6.05
CA SER A 239 -3.45 -27.92 5.28
C SER A 239 -4.44 -26.75 5.41
N CYS A 240 -5.74 -27.03 5.36
CA CYS A 240 -6.78 -26.01 5.55
C CYS A 240 -6.73 -25.39 6.96
N GLU A 241 -6.57 -26.21 8.00
CA GLU A 241 -6.38 -25.73 9.37
C GLU A 241 -5.13 -24.85 9.52
N HIS A 242 -4.02 -25.24 8.89
CA HIS A 242 -2.80 -24.43 8.88
C HIS A 242 -3.00 -23.10 8.16
N ASN A 243 -3.58 -23.13 6.96
CA ASN A 243 -3.85 -21.92 6.19
C ASN A 243 -4.78 -20.97 6.95
N ASN A 244 -5.80 -21.51 7.63
CA ASN A 244 -6.70 -20.71 8.45
C ASN A 244 -5.96 -20.02 9.63
N LYS A 245 -5.01 -20.71 10.28
CA LYS A 245 -4.17 -20.11 11.32
C LYS A 245 -3.31 -18.97 10.77
N VAL A 246 -2.66 -19.20 9.62
CA VAL A 246 -1.83 -18.18 8.95
C VAL A 246 -2.65 -16.96 8.56
N VAL A 247 -3.88 -17.15 8.04
CA VAL A 247 -4.79 -16.05 7.73
C VAL A 247 -5.17 -15.24 8.97
N ILE A 248 -5.43 -15.90 10.10
CA ILE A 248 -5.71 -15.22 11.38
C ILE A 248 -4.51 -14.40 11.85
N GLU A 249 -3.29 -14.96 11.76
CA GLU A 249 -2.05 -14.25 12.11
C GLU A 249 -1.84 -13.00 11.25
N TYR A 250 -1.94 -13.13 9.92
CA TYR A 250 -1.81 -11.97 9.03
C TYR A 250 -2.91 -10.93 9.22
N THR A 251 -4.14 -11.35 9.53
CA THR A 251 -5.23 -10.41 9.83
C THR A 251 -4.88 -9.57 11.05
N LYS A 252 -4.34 -10.21 12.10
CA LYS A 252 -3.89 -9.51 13.31
C LYS A 252 -2.74 -8.54 13.02
N GLU A 253 -1.76 -8.95 12.23
CA GLU A 253 -0.63 -8.09 11.85
C GLU A 253 -1.08 -6.86 11.05
N ILE A 254 -2.03 -7.03 10.12
CA ILE A 254 -2.62 -5.92 9.36
C ILE A 254 -3.36 -4.94 10.27
N GLU A 255 -4.10 -5.43 11.27
CA GLU A 255 -4.79 -4.58 12.25
C GLU A 255 -3.80 -3.78 13.10
N GLU A 256 -2.70 -4.40 13.53
CA GLU A 256 -1.63 -3.75 14.25
C GLU A 256 -0.95 -2.66 13.40
N MET A 257 -0.59 -2.96 12.16
CA MET A 257 -0.04 -1.99 11.21
C MET A 257 -0.98 -0.80 11.00
N LYS A 258 -2.28 -1.04 10.81
CA LYS A 258 -3.30 0.04 10.68
C LYS A 258 -3.36 0.90 11.94
N SER A 259 -3.27 0.29 13.12
CA SER A 259 -3.25 1.03 14.38
C SER A 259 -2.01 1.93 14.47
N ASN A 260 -0.82 1.38 14.15
CA ASN A 260 0.44 2.12 14.13
C ASN A 260 0.42 3.27 13.12
N GLN A 261 -0.16 3.06 11.93
CA GLN A 261 -0.30 4.09 10.92
C GLN A 261 -1.18 5.25 11.42
N ARG A 262 -2.29 4.97 12.13
CA ARG A 262 -3.13 6.03 12.73
C ARG A 262 -2.36 6.85 13.76
N ILE A 263 -1.51 6.20 14.56
CA ILE A 263 -0.65 6.88 15.53
C ILE A 263 0.37 7.76 14.79
N GLN A 264 1.01 7.27 13.73
CA GLN A 264 1.96 8.05 12.94
C GLN A 264 1.33 9.30 12.33
N VAL A 265 0.15 9.18 11.71
CA VAL A 265 -0.59 10.34 11.18
C VAL A 265 -0.91 11.35 12.27
N SER A 266 -1.28 10.88 13.47
CA SER A 266 -1.54 11.75 14.62
C SER A 266 -0.27 12.47 15.09
N ILE A 267 0.87 11.78 15.11
CA ILE A 267 2.19 12.36 15.43
C ILE A 267 2.57 13.41 14.40
N GLU A 268 2.42 13.13 13.10
CA GLU A 268 2.72 14.09 12.03
C GLU A 268 1.84 15.33 12.11
N TYR A 269 0.55 15.17 12.40
CA TYR A 269 -0.35 16.29 12.62
C TYR A 269 0.11 17.19 13.78
N VAL A 270 0.49 16.59 14.91
CA VAL A 270 1.03 17.34 16.06
C VAL A 270 2.35 18.01 15.71
N LYS A 271 3.26 17.32 14.99
CA LYS A 271 4.51 17.91 14.49
C LYS A 271 4.22 19.13 13.62
N ASN A 272 3.27 19.05 12.70
CA ASN A 272 2.90 20.16 11.82
C ASN A 272 2.33 21.35 12.59
N ILE A 273 1.47 21.12 13.59
CA ILE A 273 0.99 22.19 14.47
C ILE A 273 2.16 22.85 15.21
N ILE A 274 3.05 22.02 15.78
CA ILE A 274 4.23 22.50 16.49
C ILE A 274 5.11 23.32 15.54
N TYR A 275 5.39 22.85 14.33
CA TYR A 275 6.18 23.58 13.34
C TYR A 275 5.54 24.92 12.98
N GLN A 276 4.23 24.94 12.70
CA GLN A 276 3.51 26.18 12.42
C GLN A 276 3.60 27.17 13.60
N PHE A 277 3.48 26.67 14.83
CA PHE A 277 3.55 27.49 16.03
C PHE A 277 4.96 28.00 16.34
N LEU A 278 5.99 27.16 16.12
CA LEU A 278 7.40 27.52 16.26
C LEU A 278 7.84 28.53 15.19
N CYS A 279 7.32 28.42 13.97
CA CYS A 279 7.59 29.38 12.90
C CYS A 279 6.92 30.74 13.15
N ALA A 280 5.84 30.80 13.94
CA ALA A 280 5.09 32.02 14.22
C ALA A 280 5.65 32.86 15.38
N ASN A 281 6.50 32.33 16.27
CA ASN A 281 6.88 33.02 17.50
C ASN A 281 8.34 32.77 17.93
N ASP A 282 9.26 33.65 17.51
CA ASP A 282 10.72 33.49 17.70
C ASP A 282 11.16 33.30 19.17
N ASN A 283 10.50 33.97 20.11
CA ASN A 283 10.84 33.85 21.55
C ASN A 283 10.35 32.54 22.16
N LEU A 284 9.18 32.05 21.75
CA LEU A 284 8.68 30.75 22.19
C LEU A 284 9.42 29.61 21.49
N ARG A 285 9.80 29.79 20.22
CA ARG A 285 10.61 28.84 19.44
C ARG A 285 11.86 28.41 20.19
N MET A 286 12.59 29.37 20.74
CA MET A 286 13.81 29.09 21.51
C MET A 286 13.53 28.26 22.76
N LYS A 287 12.37 28.42 23.43
CA LYS A 287 12.05 27.67 24.65
C LYS A 287 11.42 26.30 24.39
N MET A 288 10.68 26.17 23.30
CA MET A 288 9.95 24.95 22.96
C MET A 288 10.80 23.94 22.20
N ILE A 289 11.73 24.36 21.34
CA ILE A 289 12.63 23.42 20.62
C ILE A 289 13.31 22.44 21.58
N PRO A 290 13.91 22.88 22.71
CA PRO A 290 14.49 21.97 23.69
C PRO A 290 13.47 21.03 24.32
N ALA A 291 12.30 21.55 24.71
CA ALA A 291 11.24 20.74 25.33
C ALA A 291 10.68 19.67 24.37
N ILE A 292 10.57 19.98 23.07
CA ILE A 292 10.08 19.07 22.05
C ILE A 292 11.07 17.93 21.80
N GLY A 293 12.37 18.22 21.70
CA GLY A 293 13.37 17.16 21.53
C GLY A 293 13.55 16.28 22.77
N THR A 294 13.17 16.76 23.95
CA THR A 294 13.10 15.92 25.17
C THR A 294 11.83 15.07 25.20
N VAL A 295 10.66 15.61 24.86
CA VAL A 295 9.37 14.88 24.86
C VAL A 295 9.27 13.84 23.73
N LEU A 296 9.88 14.12 22.56
CA LEU A 296 9.94 13.19 21.43
C LEU A 296 11.13 12.23 21.50
N GLU A 297 11.86 12.20 22.62
CA GLU A 297 13.00 11.29 22.88
C GLU A 297 14.05 11.26 21.76
N PHE A 298 14.41 12.42 21.20
CA PHE A 298 15.41 12.49 20.14
C PHE A 298 16.75 11.90 20.58
N ASN A 299 17.40 11.18 19.68
CA ASN A 299 18.70 10.59 19.97
C ASN A 299 19.79 11.69 20.08
N ALA A 300 20.95 11.34 20.65
CA ALA A 300 22.01 12.32 20.92
C ALA A 300 22.52 13.02 19.64
N LYS A 301 22.45 12.35 18.49
CA LYS A 301 22.86 12.91 17.20
C LYS A 301 21.84 13.93 16.70
N GLU A 302 20.55 13.61 16.72
CA GLU A 302 19.45 14.49 16.35
C GLU A 302 19.38 15.75 17.23
N LYS A 303 19.58 15.59 18.55
CA LYS A 303 19.70 16.72 19.48
C LYS A 303 20.88 17.64 19.12
N GLY A 304 22.01 17.06 18.70
CA GLY A 304 23.18 17.81 18.24
C GLY A 304 22.92 18.62 16.97
N ASP A 305 22.29 18.00 15.98
CA ASP A 305 21.97 18.64 14.69
C ASP A 305 21.00 19.82 14.87
N ILE A 306 20.04 19.71 15.79
CA ILE A 306 19.09 20.79 16.09
C ILE A 306 19.75 21.98 16.80
N ILE A 307 20.68 21.75 17.74
CA ILE A 307 21.46 22.82 18.37
C ILE A 307 22.34 23.51 17.33
N ALA A 308 22.97 22.75 16.43
CA ALA A 308 23.81 23.31 15.38
C ALA A 308 23.01 24.22 14.44
N ALA A 309 21.79 23.82 14.06
CA ALA A 309 20.89 24.63 13.26
C ALA A 309 20.28 25.83 14.03
N ASN A 310 20.21 25.76 15.37
CA ASN A 310 19.60 26.78 16.23
C ASN A 310 20.52 27.16 17.41
N PRO A 311 21.64 27.85 17.15
CA PRO A 311 22.69 28.08 18.16
C PRO A 311 22.27 28.97 19.34
N LYS A 312 21.12 29.65 19.22
CA LYS A 312 20.53 30.49 20.27
C LYS A 312 19.52 29.74 21.16
N CYS A 313 19.18 28.49 20.83
CA CYS A 313 18.32 27.66 21.67
C CYS A 313 19.04 27.23 22.96
N PRO A 314 18.35 27.18 24.11
CA PRO A 314 18.81 26.49 25.31
C PRO A 314 19.18 25.03 24.98
N ARG A 315 20.16 24.47 25.69
CA ARG A 315 20.55 23.06 25.48
C ARG A 315 19.43 22.12 25.91
N PHE A 316 19.28 21.01 25.17
CA PHE A 316 18.44 19.88 25.58
C PHE A 316 18.93 19.35 26.94
N VAL A 317 18.01 19.20 27.90
CA VAL A 317 18.26 18.49 29.17
C VAL A 317 18.02 17.00 28.95
#